data_AF-A0A960N1C0-F1
#
_entry.id   AF-A0A960N1C0-F1
#
_cell.length_a   1.000
_cell.length_b   1.000
_cell.length_c   1.000
_cell.angle_alpha   90.00
_cell.angle_beta   90.00
_cell.angle_gamma   90.00
#
_symmetry.space_group_name_H-M   'P 1'
#
loop_
_entity.id
_entity.type
_entity.pdbx_description
1 polymer ?
#
loop_
_entity_poly.entity_id
_entity_poly.type
_entity_poly.pdbx_seq_one_letter_code
_entity_poly.pdbx_strand_id
1 'polypeptide(L)'
;PQMAVYLSHLKNQKKTGSISPDENFAREIMQLFSVGLVQRHLDGSLKLDADTGLPIPTYDQGDITELARVMTGLSFGTRHANVGSTPTYPNASTQAIGAEQTNTSFTQGNGHLYWQGSWTNDLRMFSAFHDFNEYTAYTGLSLPSGVSSASKILFREKIGQKVLPIRSQSDNNGNADVTDAINALAGTPAGGSYDGHPNTPVFISRLLIQRFTTANPSAGYLYRVSTVFQNTKGNLGEVVKAILLDYEARTIPATSSATPADAASHGKPKEPLLHYIAMLRALEAFSKIPLENLNTMPVTFSSTQSPMTTAYPTSEFSKFPAGATRFRFFDTDATLSQSPQRAPSVFNWFLPDYVVPGPLATAGLVAPELQVATESNVVNVINQHYTVIFTGVPPTVYNATQLANGTRHGRGVDDFLNLSIYRNSGGTQLSVPAYALPDDPPGSNPGGRGYFLRPQFDAAGTEVPNSINDSLDNVLPNYDAVKALYTATYTASLESQYGGPSSVPASPGTTQKAIAHGAAAEAVLDHYDLLLAAGFLKARYGSSAGLNPRQNILDALASGRIGNLTYHSDHASYEATIVQRIKNIAYLVVISPQAQTLK
;
A
#
# COMPACT_ATOMS: atom_id res chain seq x y z
N PRO A 1 -14.44 -10.95 -1.56
CA PRO A 1 -14.26 -12.22 -2.33
C PRO A 1 -12.81 -12.70 -2.52
N GLN A 2 -11.85 -11.81 -2.85
CA GLN A 2 -10.46 -12.23 -3.14
C GLN A 2 -9.77 -12.95 -1.97
N MET A 3 -9.88 -12.42 -0.74
CA MET A 3 -9.36 -13.11 0.46
C MET A 3 -9.97 -14.50 0.66
N ALA A 4 -11.23 -14.69 0.27
CA ALA A 4 -11.87 -16.00 0.35
C ALA A 4 -11.31 -17.00 -0.67
N VAL A 5 -10.70 -16.54 -1.77
CA VAL A 5 -9.96 -17.40 -2.71
C VAL A 5 -8.58 -17.73 -2.13
N TYR A 6 -7.83 -16.72 -1.66
CA TYR A 6 -6.50 -16.92 -1.07
C TYR A 6 -6.50 -17.94 0.07
N LEU A 7 -7.57 -17.95 0.86
CA LEU A 7 -7.71 -18.78 2.04
C LEU A 7 -8.69 -19.94 1.86
N SER A 8 -9.00 -20.30 0.60
CA SER A 8 -9.90 -21.41 0.22
C SER A 8 -11.29 -21.41 0.87
N HIS A 9 -11.71 -20.28 1.43
CA HIS A 9 -13.00 -20.07 2.09
C HIS A 9 -14.19 -19.95 1.13
N LEU A 10 -13.96 -19.52 -0.11
CA LEU A 10 -15.01 -19.31 -1.09
C LEU A 10 -15.72 -20.63 -1.40
N LYS A 11 -17.04 -20.68 -1.22
CA LYS A 11 -17.85 -21.91 -1.35
C LYS A 11 -17.47 -23.00 -0.34
N ASN A 12 -16.95 -22.62 0.83
CA ASN A 12 -16.82 -23.53 1.96
C ASN A 12 -18.21 -24.03 2.40
N GLN A 13 -18.39 -25.33 2.61
CA GLN A 13 -19.68 -25.94 2.88
C GLN A 13 -19.64 -26.85 4.10
N LYS A 14 -20.80 -26.98 4.75
CA LYS A 14 -21.00 -27.88 5.89
C LYS A 14 -20.66 -29.32 5.55
N LYS A 15 -20.39 -30.10 6.60
CA LYS A 15 -20.09 -31.52 6.47
C LYS A 15 -21.23 -32.26 5.76
N THR A 16 -20.93 -32.98 4.68
CA THR A 16 -21.89 -33.80 3.92
C THR A 16 -21.19 -35.02 3.34
N GLY A 17 -21.51 -36.23 3.85
CA GLY A 17 -20.83 -37.45 3.41
C GLY A 17 -19.31 -37.37 3.57
N SER A 18 -18.60 -37.35 2.43
CA SER A 18 -17.13 -37.23 2.35
C SER A 18 -16.58 -35.81 2.39
N ILE A 19 -17.44 -34.79 2.40
CA ILE A 19 -17.04 -33.39 2.40
C ILE A 19 -16.96 -32.90 3.85
N SER A 20 -15.85 -32.26 4.21
CA SER A 20 -15.66 -31.55 5.47
C SER A 20 -15.55 -30.03 5.25
N PRO A 21 -15.92 -29.19 6.24
CA PRO A 21 -15.63 -27.76 6.19
C PRO A 21 -14.14 -27.49 5.97
N ASP A 22 -13.82 -26.53 5.11
CA ASP A 22 -12.45 -26.06 4.90
C ASP A 22 -11.98 -25.29 6.14
N GLU A 23 -10.83 -25.73 6.67
CA GLU A 23 -10.25 -25.22 7.90
C GLU A 23 -9.18 -24.14 7.69
N ASN A 24 -8.74 -23.91 6.45
CA ASN A 24 -7.66 -22.99 6.15
C ASN A 24 -7.99 -21.57 6.64
N PHE A 25 -9.13 -21.01 6.20
CA PHE A 25 -9.55 -19.68 6.66
C PHE A 25 -9.74 -19.59 8.18
N ALA A 26 -10.31 -20.62 8.81
CA ALA A 26 -10.49 -20.66 10.26
C ALA A 26 -9.15 -20.66 11.02
N ARG A 27 -8.16 -21.40 10.52
CA ARG A 27 -6.80 -21.42 11.07
C ARG A 27 -6.12 -20.07 10.88
N GLU A 28 -6.16 -19.54 9.66
CA GLU A 28 -5.47 -18.30 9.30
C GLU A 28 -6.07 -17.08 10.02
N ILE A 29 -7.40 -16.98 10.14
CA ILE A 29 -8.05 -15.88 10.88
C ILE A 29 -7.66 -15.85 12.36
N MET A 30 -7.53 -17.02 12.99
CA MET A 30 -7.07 -17.11 14.38
C MET A 30 -5.58 -16.79 14.49
N GLN A 31 -4.73 -17.42 13.69
CA GLN A 31 -3.29 -17.36 13.89
C GLN A 31 -2.64 -16.07 13.36
N LEU A 32 -3.19 -15.46 12.31
CA LEU A 32 -2.58 -14.30 11.64
C LEU A 32 -3.33 -13.00 11.85
N PHE A 33 -4.65 -13.06 12.00
CA PHE A 33 -5.50 -11.87 11.94
C PHE A 33 -6.18 -11.54 13.27
N SER A 34 -6.03 -12.35 14.31
CA SER A 34 -6.68 -12.10 15.59
C SER A 34 -5.88 -12.55 16.81
N VAL A 35 -5.85 -13.84 17.12
CA VAL A 35 -5.41 -14.33 18.44
C VAL A 35 -3.94 -14.76 18.48
N GLY A 36 -3.30 -15.05 17.34
CA GLY A 36 -1.93 -15.58 17.31
C GLY A 36 -1.85 -17.04 17.76
N LEU A 37 -0.64 -17.61 17.80
CA LEU A 37 -0.41 -19.04 18.14
C LEU A 37 -0.27 -19.32 19.65
N VAL A 38 0.22 -18.33 20.40
CA VAL A 38 0.60 -18.49 21.82
C VAL A 38 0.02 -17.36 22.65
N GLN A 39 -0.40 -17.71 23.86
CA GLN A 39 -0.95 -16.74 24.79
C GLN A 39 0.16 -15.85 25.35
N ARG A 40 -0.15 -14.56 25.46
CA ARG A 40 0.76 -13.52 25.95
C ARG A 40 0.09 -12.67 27.02
N HIS A 41 0.91 -12.14 27.91
CA HIS A 41 0.52 -11.00 28.73
C HIS A 41 0.44 -9.74 27.86
N LEU A 42 -0.19 -8.67 28.35
CA LEU A 42 -0.37 -7.44 27.57
C LEU A 42 0.94 -6.73 27.22
N ASP A 43 2.00 -7.01 27.96
CA ASP A 43 3.35 -6.52 27.70
C ASP A 43 4.09 -7.36 26.63
N GLY A 44 3.45 -8.39 26.09
CA GLY A 44 3.99 -9.30 25.07
C GLY A 44 4.76 -10.49 25.61
N SER A 45 5.02 -10.59 26.92
CA SER A 45 5.68 -11.75 27.51
C SER A 45 4.82 -13.01 27.37
N LEU A 46 5.46 -14.17 27.19
CA LEU A 46 4.77 -15.44 26.98
C LEU A 46 4.10 -15.91 28.28
N LYS A 47 2.86 -16.40 28.19
CA LYS A 47 2.26 -17.17 29.28
C LYS A 47 2.75 -18.60 29.20
N LEU A 48 3.32 -19.08 30.29
CA LEU A 48 3.84 -20.43 30.40
C LEU A 48 2.89 -21.30 31.23
N ASP A 49 2.73 -22.53 30.79
CA ASP A 49 2.01 -23.56 31.52
C ASP A 49 2.78 -23.93 32.78
N ALA A 50 2.09 -23.98 33.92
CA ALA A 50 2.73 -24.16 35.22
C ALA A 50 3.36 -25.55 35.40
N ASP A 51 2.82 -26.57 34.72
CA ASP A 51 3.25 -27.96 34.85
C ASP A 51 4.38 -28.30 33.88
N THR A 52 4.31 -27.80 32.64
CA THR A 52 5.28 -28.12 31.57
C THR A 52 6.35 -27.05 31.35
N GLY A 53 6.12 -25.81 31.79
CA GLY A 53 6.99 -24.66 31.51
C GLY A 53 6.98 -24.21 30.05
N LEU A 54 6.10 -24.78 29.21
CA LEU A 54 6.00 -24.46 27.79
C LEU A 54 5.01 -23.31 27.53
N PRO A 55 5.14 -22.56 26.42
CA PRO A 55 4.15 -21.56 26.05
C PRO A 55 2.76 -22.16 25.84
N ILE A 56 1.74 -21.51 26.41
CA ILE A 56 0.35 -21.99 26.30
C ILE A 56 -0.18 -21.67 24.89
N PRO A 57 -0.67 -22.65 24.11
CA PRO A 57 -1.31 -22.38 22.83
C PRO A 57 -2.63 -21.62 23.01
N THR A 58 -2.97 -20.76 22.06
CA THR A 58 -4.25 -20.01 22.05
C THR A 58 -5.43 -20.87 21.62
N TYR A 59 -5.20 -21.77 20.68
CA TYR A 59 -6.20 -22.67 20.10
C TYR A 59 -5.58 -24.01 19.73
N ASP A 60 -6.42 -25.02 19.51
CA ASP A 60 -6.01 -26.31 18.99
C ASP A 60 -6.81 -26.71 17.73
N GLN A 61 -6.61 -27.93 17.25
CA GLN A 61 -7.30 -28.46 16.08
C GLN A 61 -8.83 -28.50 16.26
N GLY A 62 -9.34 -28.72 17.48
CA GLY A 62 -10.77 -28.71 17.74
C GLY A 62 -11.37 -27.32 17.58
N ASP A 63 -10.67 -26.29 18.06
CA ASP A 63 -11.08 -24.90 17.89
C ASP A 63 -11.09 -24.47 16.40
N ILE A 64 -10.13 -24.98 15.61
CA ILE A 64 -10.08 -24.77 14.16
C ILE A 64 -11.31 -25.40 13.49
N THR A 65 -11.59 -26.67 13.80
CA THR A 65 -12.76 -27.37 13.25
C THR A 65 -14.06 -26.65 13.62
N GLU A 66 -14.20 -26.19 14.87
CA GLU A 66 -15.40 -25.46 15.32
C GLU A 66 -15.58 -24.13 14.59
N LEU A 67 -14.51 -23.33 14.44
CA LEU A 67 -14.59 -22.10 13.68
C LEU A 67 -14.81 -22.35 12.18
N ALA A 68 -14.24 -23.42 11.63
CA ALA A 68 -14.46 -23.82 10.23
C ALA A 68 -15.94 -24.13 9.96
N ARG A 69 -16.65 -24.75 10.91
CA ARG A 69 -18.12 -24.95 10.83
C ARG A 69 -18.87 -23.63 10.74
N VAL A 70 -18.50 -22.63 11.54
CA VAL A 70 -19.10 -21.27 11.47
C VAL A 70 -18.91 -20.66 10.08
N MET A 71 -17.74 -20.88 9.48
CA MET A 71 -17.32 -20.27 8.23
C MET A 71 -17.87 -21.00 6.98
N THR A 72 -18.94 -21.77 7.10
CA THR A 72 -19.57 -22.48 5.97
C THR A 72 -20.73 -21.68 5.38
N GLY A 73 -21.05 -21.93 4.10
CA GLY A 73 -22.22 -21.38 3.42
C GLY A 73 -22.01 -20.05 2.68
N LEU A 74 -20.82 -19.45 2.72
CA LEU A 74 -20.52 -18.21 2.00
C LEU A 74 -20.06 -18.47 0.55
N SER A 75 -20.74 -17.84 -0.41
CA SER A 75 -20.39 -17.85 -1.84
C SER A 75 -20.63 -16.47 -2.45
N PHE A 76 -20.39 -16.29 -3.74
CA PHE A 76 -20.62 -15.03 -4.45
C PHE A 76 -22.06 -14.54 -4.24
N GLY A 77 -22.22 -13.28 -3.83
CA GLY A 77 -23.55 -12.67 -3.63
C GLY A 77 -24.20 -12.16 -4.91
N THR A 78 -23.39 -11.77 -5.89
CA THR A 78 -23.84 -11.19 -7.16
C THR A 78 -23.24 -11.96 -8.34
N ARG A 79 -23.99 -12.05 -9.44
CA ARG A 79 -23.56 -12.59 -10.73
C ARG A 79 -24.09 -11.74 -11.88
N HIS A 80 -23.48 -11.84 -13.05
CA HIS A 80 -24.07 -11.32 -14.30
C HIS A 80 -25.02 -12.35 -14.92
N ALA A 81 -26.13 -11.89 -15.51
CA ALA A 81 -27.01 -12.75 -16.30
C ALA A 81 -26.36 -13.19 -17.63
N ASN A 82 -26.79 -14.35 -18.17
CA ASN A 82 -26.53 -14.78 -19.56
C ASN A 82 -25.06 -14.70 -20.03
N VAL A 83 -24.13 -15.14 -19.20
CA VAL A 83 -22.70 -15.21 -19.56
C VAL A 83 -22.45 -16.37 -20.55
N GLY A 84 -21.97 -16.08 -21.76
CA GLY A 84 -21.48 -17.09 -22.71
C GLY A 84 -20.13 -17.72 -22.29
N SER A 85 -19.58 -18.63 -23.11
CA SER A 85 -18.28 -19.30 -22.89
C SER A 85 -17.12 -18.30 -22.65
N THR A 86 -15.96 -18.70 -22.13
CA THR A 86 -14.79 -17.81 -21.91
C THR A 86 -14.48 -16.88 -23.10
N PRO A 87 -14.27 -15.56 -22.91
CA PRO A 87 -13.77 -14.64 -23.94
C PRO A 87 -12.44 -15.12 -24.52
N THR A 88 -12.36 -15.24 -25.84
CA THR A 88 -11.13 -15.66 -26.53
C THR A 88 -10.24 -14.46 -26.85
N TYR A 89 -9.27 -14.13 -26.00
CA TYR A 89 -8.24 -13.14 -26.35
C TYR A 89 -7.30 -13.69 -27.44
N PRO A 90 -6.80 -12.88 -28.40
CA PRO A 90 -7.01 -11.44 -28.62
C PRO A 90 -8.18 -11.12 -29.59
N ASN A 91 -9.00 -12.11 -29.94
CA ASN A 91 -10.09 -11.92 -30.88
C ASN A 91 -11.26 -11.20 -30.19
N ALA A 92 -11.91 -10.28 -30.91
CA ALA A 92 -13.01 -9.52 -30.35
C ALA A 92 -14.13 -10.47 -29.87
N SER A 93 -14.41 -10.49 -28.56
CA SER A 93 -15.45 -11.32 -27.95
C SER A 93 -16.83 -10.88 -28.39
N THR A 94 -17.64 -11.71 -29.04
CA THR A 94 -19.02 -11.38 -29.47
C THR A 94 -20.03 -11.35 -28.32
N GLN A 95 -19.55 -11.45 -27.08
CA GLN A 95 -20.38 -11.78 -25.94
C GLN A 95 -20.90 -10.55 -25.22
N ALA A 96 -22.20 -10.54 -24.96
CA ALA A 96 -22.85 -9.55 -24.12
C ALA A 96 -22.68 -9.91 -22.64
N ILE A 97 -22.64 -8.88 -21.79
CA ILE A 97 -22.65 -9.03 -20.33
C ILE A 97 -24.10 -8.81 -19.91
N GLY A 98 -24.76 -9.78 -19.29
CA GLY A 98 -26.07 -9.50 -18.72
C GLY A 98 -25.99 -8.59 -17.48
N ALA A 99 -27.12 -8.00 -17.11
CA ALA A 99 -27.20 -7.17 -15.90
C ALA A 99 -26.74 -7.93 -14.65
N GLU A 100 -26.18 -7.18 -13.69
CA GLU A 100 -25.92 -7.70 -12.35
C GLU A 100 -27.24 -8.11 -11.68
N GLN A 101 -27.24 -9.30 -11.07
CA GLN A 101 -28.37 -9.84 -10.34
C GLN A 101 -27.87 -10.61 -9.12
N THR A 102 -28.73 -10.69 -8.12
CA THR A 102 -28.50 -11.51 -6.94
C THR A 102 -28.22 -12.95 -7.36
N ASN A 103 -27.13 -13.52 -6.81
CA ASN A 103 -26.85 -14.93 -6.97
C ASN A 103 -27.81 -15.76 -6.10
N THR A 104 -28.45 -16.74 -6.72
CA THR A 104 -29.42 -17.65 -6.08
C THR A 104 -28.89 -19.07 -5.96
N SER A 105 -27.67 -19.36 -6.45
CA SER A 105 -27.06 -20.67 -6.38
C SER A 105 -25.66 -20.60 -5.78
N PHE A 106 -25.43 -21.38 -4.72
CA PHE A 106 -24.15 -21.47 -4.04
C PHE A 106 -23.00 -21.88 -4.96
N THR A 107 -23.25 -22.79 -5.91
CA THR A 107 -22.25 -23.29 -6.86
C THR A 107 -22.01 -22.33 -8.02
N GLN A 108 -22.93 -21.41 -8.26
CA GLN A 108 -22.85 -20.41 -9.32
C GLN A 108 -22.04 -19.18 -8.88
N GLY A 109 -21.51 -18.46 -9.86
CA GLY A 109 -20.64 -17.29 -9.62
C GLY A 109 -19.21 -17.47 -10.10
N ASN A 110 -18.92 -18.50 -10.92
CA ASN A 110 -17.69 -18.58 -11.71
C ASN A 110 -17.69 -17.48 -12.79
N GLY A 111 -17.83 -16.22 -12.39
CA GLY A 111 -17.46 -15.09 -13.20
C GLY A 111 -16.02 -15.35 -13.59
N HIS A 112 -15.81 -15.70 -14.85
CA HIS A 112 -14.50 -15.71 -15.45
C HIS A 112 -13.76 -14.41 -15.07
N LEU A 113 -12.42 -14.39 -15.18
CA LEU A 113 -11.55 -13.26 -14.80
C LEU A 113 -12.01 -11.87 -15.29
N TYR A 114 -12.95 -11.81 -16.24
CA TYR A 114 -13.44 -10.61 -16.90
C TYR A 114 -14.77 -10.02 -16.36
N TRP A 115 -15.49 -10.66 -15.43
CA TRP A 115 -16.75 -10.09 -14.89
C TRP A 115 -16.60 -9.61 -13.45
N GLN A 116 -16.65 -8.29 -13.26
CA GLN A 116 -16.37 -7.67 -11.97
C GLN A 116 -17.46 -7.86 -10.91
N GLY A 117 -18.74 -8.03 -11.27
CA GLY A 117 -19.85 -8.03 -10.31
C GLY A 117 -19.71 -9.06 -9.18
N SER A 118 -19.14 -10.23 -9.44
CA SER A 118 -18.88 -11.24 -8.40
C SER A 118 -17.67 -10.90 -7.51
N TRP A 119 -16.76 -10.04 -7.97
CA TRP A 119 -15.54 -9.67 -7.25
C TRP A 119 -15.65 -8.36 -6.47
N THR A 120 -16.53 -7.45 -6.91
CA THR A 120 -16.75 -6.13 -6.32
C THR A 120 -17.89 -6.08 -5.31
N ASN A 121 -18.76 -7.10 -5.29
CA ASN A 121 -19.85 -7.22 -4.32
C ASN A 121 -19.50 -8.21 -3.20
N ASP A 122 -20.19 -8.08 -2.07
CA ASP A 122 -20.01 -8.92 -0.91
C ASP A 122 -20.38 -10.39 -1.18
N LEU A 123 -19.80 -11.29 -0.39
CA LEU A 123 -20.24 -12.68 -0.34
C LEU A 123 -21.62 -12.75 0.31
N ARG A 124 -22.40 -13.75 -0.08
CA ARG A 124 -23.73 -14.02 0.47
C ARG A 124 -23.75 -15.38 1.17
N MET A 125 -24.48 -15.44 2.28
CA MET A 125 -24.79 -16.68 2.98
C MET A 125 -25.86 -17.47 2.22
N PHE A 126 -25.59 -18.76 2.03
CA PHE A 126 -26.52 -19.76 1.53
C PHE A 126 -26.75 -20.78 2.65
N SER A 127 -27.80 -20.57 3.43
CA SER A 127 -28.06 -21.34 4.65
C SER A 127 -28.18 -22.86 4.46
N ALA A 128 -28.56 -23.32 3.27
CA ALA A 128 -28.55 -24.74 2.93
C ALA A 128 -27.17 -25.39 3.05
N PHE A 129 -26.09 -24.62 2.86
CA PHE A 129 -24.70 -25.04 2.92
C PHE A 129 -23.99 -24.64 4.21
N HIS A 130 -24.67 -23.95 5.13
CA HIS A 130 -24.15 -23.60 6.45
C HIS A 130 -24.47 -24.67 7.49
N ASP A 131 -23.53 -24.93 8.40
CA ASP A 131 -23.69 -25.91 9.48
C ASP A 131 -24.50 -25.31 10.64
N PHE A 132 -25.70 -25.81 10.89
CA PHE A 132 -26.54 -25.41 12.05
C PHE A 132 -26.61 -26.51 13.13
N ASN A 133 -25.78 -27.55 13.01
CA ASN A 133 -25.82 -28.70 13.90
C ASN A 133 -25.43 -28.32 15.33
N GLU A 134 -26.01 -29.01 16.31
CA GLU A 134 -25.64 -28.87 17.72
C GLU A 134 -24.22 -29.37 17.99
N TYR A 135 -23.54 -28.77 18.96
CA TYR A 135 -22.15 -29.07 19.28
C TYR A 135 -21.94 -30.55 19.63
N THR A 136 -22.79 -31.06 20.51
CA THR A 136 -22.73 -32.45 21.00
C THR A 136 -23.01 -33.45 19.89
N ALA A 137 -23.99 -33.16 19.03
CA ALA A 137 -24.35 -33.99 17.89
C ALA A 137 -23.24 -34.04 16.82
N TYR A 138 -22.52 -32.93 16.64
CA TYR A 138 -21.43 -32.86 15.65
C TYR A 138 -20.13 -33.51 16.15
N THR A 139 -19.74 -33.22 17.39
CA THR A 139 -18.44 -33.61 17.95
C THR A 139 -18.47 -34.93 18.71
N GLY A 140 -19.63 -35.34 19.22
CA GLY A 140 -19.78 -36.44 20.18
C GLY A 140 -19.28 -36.11 21.60
N LEU A 141 -18.80 -34.88 21.83
CA LEU A 141 -18.31 -34.43 23.13
C LEU A 141 -19.46 -33.86 23.98
N SER A 142 -19.36 -34.00 25.30
CA SER A 142 -20.29 -33.35 26.23
C SER A 142 -20.07 -31.83 26.27
N LEU A 143 -21.12 -31.08 26.61
CA LEU A 143 -21.00 -29.65 26.88
C LEU A 143 -20.10 -29.40 28.11
N PRO A 144 -19.27 -28.34 28.10
CA PRO A 144 -18.53 -27.91 29.28
C PRO A 144 -19.44 -27.56 30.45
N SER A 145 -18.88 -27.57 31.67
CA SER A 145 -19.60 -27.12 32.87
C SER A 145 -20.15 -25.71 32.70
N GLY A 146 -21.41 -25.50 33.08
CA GLY A 146 -22.10 -24.21 32.96
C GLY A 146 -22.69 -23.90 31.58
N VAL A 147 -22.51 -24.78 30.57
CA VAL A 147 -23.11 -24.63 29.24
C VAL A 147 -24.27 -25.60 29.10
N SER A 148 -25.50 -25.07 28.93
CA SER A 148 -26.71 -25.88 28.82
C SER A 148 -27.10 -26.24 27.39
N SER A 149 -26.75 -25.41 26.41
CA SER A 149 -26.97 -25.66 24.98
C SER A 149 -25.98 -24.86 24.13
N ALA A 150 -25.59 -25.42 22.98
CA ALA A 150 -24.66 -24.77 22.04
C ALA A 150 -24.80 -25.36 20.64
N SER A 151 -24.79 -24.51 19.60
CA SER A 151 -24.55 -25.00 18.24
C SER A 151 -23.06 -25.28 18.01
N LYS A 152 -22.22 -24.34 18.47
CA LYS A 152 -20.77 -24.37 18.33
C LYS A 152 -20.13 -23.75 19.57
N ILE A 153 -18.94 -24.21 19.93
CA ILE A 153 -18.18 -23.67 21.06
C ILE A 153 -16.78 -23.33 20.57
N LEU A 154 -16.44 -22.05 20.59
CA LEU A 154 -15.10 -21.55 20.26
C LEU A 154 -14.25 -21.53 21.52
N PHE A 155 -12.97 -21.91 21.41
CA PHE A 155 -12.00 -21.94 22.51
C PHE A 155 -12.47 -22.77 23.70
N ARG A 156 -12.95 -24.00 23.43
CA ARG A 156 -13.55 -24.87 24.45
C ARG A 156 -12.56 -25.13 25.58
N GLU A 157 -12.99 -24.83 26.81
CA GLU A 157 -12.23 -24.98 28.06
C GLU A 157 -10.90 -24.18 28.08
N LYS A 158 -10.81 -23.15 27.24
CA LYS A 158 -9.67 -22.23 27.14
C LYS A 158 -10.09 -20.79 27.45
N ILE A 159 -9.11 -19.89 27.53
CA ILE A 159 -9.38 -18.46 27.66
C ILE A 159 -10.17 -17.97 26.44
N GLY A 160 -11.10 -17.03 26.64
CA GLY A 160 -11.91 -16.52 25.54
C GLY A 160 -12.99 -17.49 25.03
N GLN A 161 -13.34 -18.54 25.78
CA GLN A 161 -14.43 -19.45 25.41
C GLN A 161 -15.71 -18.67 25.04
N LYS A 162 -16.26 -18.96 23.85
CA LYS A 162 -17.53 -18.40 23.39
C LYS A 162 -18.50 -19.50 22.97
N VAL A 163 -19.71 -19.43 23.51
CA VAL A 163 -20.81 -20.32 23.12
C VAL A 163 -21.66 -19.61 22.06
N LEU A 164 -21.78 -20.22 20.89
CA LEU A 164 -22.71 -19.77 19.86
C LEU A 164 -24.08 -20.45 20.09
N PRO A 165 -25.19 -19.68 20.08
CA PRO A 165 -26.51 -20.21 20.37
C PRO A 165 -27.00 -21.13 19.24
N ILE A 166 -27.94 -22.01 19.57
CA ILE A 166 -28.67 -22.81 18.57
C ILE A 166 -29.60 -21.88 17.79
N ARG A 167 -29.56 -21.99 16.46
CA ARG A 167 -30.38 -21.18 15.54
C ARG A 167 -31.06 -22.06 14.50
N SER A 168 -32.25 -21.66 14.08
CA SER A 168 -32.92 -22.28 12.94
C SER A 168 -32.21 -21.94 11.63
N GLN A 169 -32.31 -22.81 10.63
CA GLN A 169 -31.67 -22.58 9.33
C GLN A 169 -32.29 -21.37 8.60
N SER A 170 -31.50 -20.31 8.43
CA SER A 170 -31.81 -19.17 7.55
C SER A 170 -30.54 -18.41 7.19
N ASP A 171 -30.54 -17.65 6.09
CA ASP A 171 -29.35 -16.87 5.67
C ASP A 171 -28.96 -15.85 6.76
N ASN A 172 -29.96 -15.23 7.39
CA ASN A 172 -29.76 -14.28 8.50
C ASN A 172 -29.11 -14.95 9.72
N ASN A 173 -29.56 -16.14 10.10
CA ASN A 173 -28.99 -16.85 11.23
C ASN A 173 -27.57 -17.37 10.95
N GLY A 174 -27.27 -17.77 9.72
CA GLY A 174 -25.89 -18.11 9.32
C GLY A 174 -24.97 -16.90 9.40
N ASN A 175 -25.43 -15.73 8.94
CA ASN A 175 -24.69 -14.47 9.11
C ASN A 175 -24.51 -14.08 10.59
N ALA A 176 -25.51 -14.37 11.44
CA ALA A 176 -25.41 -14.14 12.88
C ALA A 176 -24.36 -15.04 13.55
N ASP A 177 -24.26 -16.33 13.16
CA ASP A 177 -23.18 -17.23 13.61
C ASP A 177 -21.80 -16.67 13.25
N VAL A 178 -21.62 -16.20 12.00
CA VAL A 178 -20.35 -15.58 11.55
C VAL A 178 -20.05 -14.32 12.34
N THR A 179 -21.05 -13.47 12.59
CA THR A 179 -20.90 -12.23 13.36
C THR A 179 -20.48 -12.53 14.81
N ASP A 180 -21.11 -13.50 15.46
CA ASP A 180 -20.77 -13.90 16.83
C ASP A 180 -19.33 -14.45 16.91
N ALA A 181 -18.89 -15.21 15.92
CA ALA A 181 -17.51 -15.71 15.88
C ALA A 181 -16.49 -14.58 15.66
N ILE A 182 -16.79 -13.61 14.80
CA ILE A 182 -15.93 -12.42 14.62
C ILE A 182 -15.86 -11.62 15.93
N ASN A 183 -16.99 -11.43 16.62
CA ASN A 183 -17.03 -10.77 17.92
C ASN A 183 -16.26 -11.58 18.98
N ALA A 184 -16.30 -12.91 18.94
CA ALA A 184 -15.50 -13.75 19.84
C ALA A 184 -14.00 -13.56 19.64
N LEU A 185 -13.55 -13.31 18.40
CA LEU A 185 -12.14 -13.07 18.10
C LEU A 185 -11.73 -11.64 18.42
N ALA A 186 -12.48 -10.64 17.92
CA ALA A 186 -12.06 -9.24 17.90
C ALA A 186 -12.74 -8.36 18.95
N GLY A 187 -13.83 -8.80 19.54
CA GLY A 187 -14.69 -8.04 20.44
C GLY A 187 -15.81 -7.30 19.69
N THR A 188 -16.88 -7.00 20.41
CA THR A 188 -18.06 -6.26 19.94
C THR A 188 -17.80 -4.76 20.04
N PRO A 189 -17.71 -4.01 18.92
CA PRO A 189 -17.36 -2.58 18.96
C PRO A 189 -18.33 -1.73 19.81
N ALA A 190 -19.62 -2.09 19.77
CA ALA A 190 -20.69 -1.41 20.50
C ALA A 190 -20.86 -1.88 21.97
N GLY A 191 -20.06 -2.83 22.43
CA GLY A 191 -20.17 -3.40 23.78
C GLY A 191 -19.78 -2.43 24.91
N GLY A 192 -20.20 -2.74 26.14
CA GLY A 192 -19.83 -1.98 27.34
C GLY A 192 -18.36 -2.19 27.75
N SER A 193 -17.88 -3.44 27.67
CA SER A 193 -16.49 -3.85 27.92
C SER A 193 -15.96 -4.68 26.75
N TYR A 194 -14.64 -4.83 26.65
CA TYR A 194 -14.03 -5.76 25.70
C TYR A 194 -14.45 -7.20 26.00
N ASP A 195 -15.08 -7.86 25.02
CA ASP A 195 -15.63 -9.22 25.12
C ASP A 195 -15.06 -10.18 24.06
N GLY A 196 -14.03 -9.75 23.34
CA GLY A 196 -13.27 -10.57 22.40
C GLY A 196 -12.22 -11.43 23.09
N HIS A 197 -11.49 -12.21 22.29
CA HIS A 197 -10.48 -13.10 22.81
C HIS A 197 -9.36 -12.32 23.52
N PRO A 198 -8.97 -12.69 24.77
CA PRO A 198 -8.05 -11.89 25.58
C PRO A 198 -6.66 -11.65 24.97
N ASN A 199 -6.23 -12.50 24.03
CA ASN A 199 -4.93 -12.39 23.36
C ASN A 199 -4.94 -11.45 22.14
N THR A 200 -6.11 -11.15 21.57
CA THR A 200 -6.21 -10.32 20.36
C THR A 200 -5.63 -8.91 20.54
N PRO A 201 -5.89 -8.20 21.66
CA PRO A 201 -5.35 -6.85 21.86
C PRO A 201 -3.83 -6.78 21.76
N VAL A 202 -3.11 -7.70 22.41
CA VAL A 202 -1.64 -7.70 22.39
C VAL A 202 -1.08 -8.16 21.04
N PHE A 203 -1.70 -9.17 20.44
CA PHE A 203 -1.27 -9.67 19.13
C PHE A 203 -1.39 -8.59 18.06
N ILE A 204 -2.56 -7.95 17.94
CA ILE A 204 -2.79 -6.91 16.94
C ILE A 204 -1.97 -5.66 17.24
N SER A 205 -1.87 -5.23 18.51
CA SER A 205 -1.06 -4.06 18.88
C SER A 205 0.40 -4.24 18.48
N ARG A 206 0.98 -5.43 18.71
CA ARG A 206 2.34 -5.75 18.29
C ARG A 206 2.52 -5.60 16.77
N LEU A 207 1.64 -6.20 15.98
CA LEU A 207 1.71 -6.13 14.52
C LEU A 207 1.56 -4.69 14.01
N LEU A 208 0.66 -3.91 14.60
CA LEU A 208 0.46 -2.50 14.23
C LEU A 208 1.70 -1.65 14.57
N ILE A 209 2.28 -1.82 15.76
CA ILE A 209 3.51 -1.13 16.16
C ILE A 209 4.64 -1.46 15.17
N GLN A 210 4.84 -2.74 14.84
CA GLN A 210 5.80 -3.17 13.84
C GLN A 210 5.59 -2.55 12.47
N ARG A 211 4.33 -2.24 12.10
CA ARG A 211 4.05 -1.57 10.83
C ARG A 211 4.30 -0.07 10.88
N PHE A 212 4.05 0.59 12.00
CA PHE A 212 4.06 2.05 12.09
C PHE A 212 5.33 2.68 12.66
N THR A 213 6.06 2.03 13.56
CA THR A 213 7.14 2.70 14.32
C THR A 213 8.41 1.85 14.39
N THR A 214 8.39 0.72 15.10
CA THR A 214 9.59 -0.08 15.39
C THR A 214 9.37 -1.57 15.25
N ALA A 215 10.37 -2.30 14.75
CA ALA A 215 10.32 -3.76 14.65
C ALA A 215 10.35 -4.45 16.02
N ASN A 216 10.95 -3.80 17.03
CA ASN A 216 11.22 -4.37 18.36
C ASN A 216 10.73 -3.44 19.47
N PRO A 217 9.40 -3.31 19.68
CA PRO A 217 8.88 -2.44 20.73
C PRO A 217 9.21 -2.96 22.13
N SER A 218 9.41 -2.05 23.08
CA SER A 218 9.54 -2.44 24.48
C SER A 218 8.25 -3.05 25.03
N ALA A 219 8.38 -3.89 26.06
CA ALA A 219 7.25 -4.48 26.76
C ALA A 219 6.29 -3.41 27.33
N GLY A 220 6.84 -2.28 27.80
CA GLY A 220 6.06 -1.15 28.30
C GLY A 220 5.26 -0.44 27.20
N TYR A 221 5.85 -0.25 26.02
CA TYR A 221 5.15 0.33 24.87
C TYR A 221 4.01 -0.57 24.40
N LEU A 222 4.28 -1.87 24.25
CA LEU A 222 3.26 -2.84 23.87
C LEU A 222 2.12 -2.92 24.90
N TYR A 223 2.44 -2.87 26.21
CA TYR A 223 1.44 -2.84 27.27
C TYR A 223 0.48 -1.65 27.13
N ARG A 224 1.02 -0.43 27.00
CA ARG A 224 0.21 0.80 26.89
C ARG A 224 -0.74 0.76 25.69
N VAL A 225 -0.24 0.36 24.52
CA VAL A 225 -1.06 0.27 23.31
C VAL A 225 -2.11 -0.83 23.43
N SER A 226 -1.74 -2.00 23.96
CA SER A 226 -2.68 -3.12 24.17
C SER A 226 -3.79 -2.76 25.16
N THR A 227 -3.48 -2.00 26.21
CA THR A 227 -4.48 -1.46 27.14
C THR A 227 -5.42 -0.48 26.44
N VAL A 228 -4.93 0.42 25.58
CA VAL A 228 -5.78 1.31 24.78
C VAL A 228 -6.69 0.50 23.86
N PHE A 229 -6.17 -0.56 23.22
CA PHE A 229 -6.98 -1.45 22.39
C PHE A 229 -8.13 -2.05 23.19
N GLN A 230 -7.87 -2.59 24.38
CA GLN A 230 -8.90 -3.17 25.26
C GLN A 230 -9.93 -2.11 25.70
N ASN A 231 -9.47 -0.97 26.21
CA ASN A 231 -10.34 0.08 26.75
C ASN A 231 -11.23 0.71 25.67
N THR A 232 -10.74 0.79 24.44
CA THR A 232 -11.46 1.36 23.30
C THR A 232 -12.15 0.31 22.44
N LYS A 233 -12.06 -0.96 22.82
CA LYS A 233 -12.69 -2.12 22.14
C LYS A 233 -12.27 -2.23 20.68
N GLY A 234 -10.99 -2.02 20.41
CA GLY A 234 -10.42 -2.09 19.07
C GLY A 234 -10.67 -0.86 18.20
N ASN A 235 -10.91 0.33 18.78
CA ASN A 235 -10.95 1.57 18.01
C ASN A 235 -9.57 1.86 17.42
N LEU A 236 -9.38 1.52 16.15
CA LEU A 236 -8.09 1.64 15.47
C LEU A 236 -7.58 3.09 15.40
N GLY A 237 -8.47 4.09 15.39
CA GLY A 237 -8.06 5.50 15.44
C GLY A 237 -7.34 5.84 16.75
N GLU A 238 -7.90 5.44 17.88
CA GLU A 238 -7.27 5.66 19.20
C GLU A 238 -6.03 4.76 19.40
N VAL A 239 -6.05 3.53 18.88
CA VAL A 239 -4.87 2.63 18.93
C VAL A 239 -3.72 3.20 18.11
N VAL A 240 -3.96 3.63 16.86
CA VAL A 240 -2.92 4.24 16.02
C VAL A 240 -2.42 5.54 16.63
N LYS A 241 -3.31 6.35 17.22
CA LYS A 241 -2.91 7.54 17.97
C LYS A 241 -2.03 7.20 19.16
N ALA A 242 -2.36 6.17 19.94
CA ALA A 242 -1.52 5.71 21.05
C ALA A 242 -0.15 5.21 20.55
N ILE A 243 -0.10 4.51 19.42
CA ILE A 243 1.15 4.07 18.77
C ILE A 243 2.02 5.28 18.40
N LEU A 244 1.48 6.23 17.62
CA LEU A 244 2.25 7.34 17.06
C LEU A 244 2.60 8.43 18.09
N LEU A 245 1.83 8.56 19.17
CA LEU A 245 2.07 9.56 20.22
C LEU A 245 2.84 9.02 21.43
N ASP A 246 3.16 7.73 21.45
CA ASP A 246 3.97 7.15 22.51
C ASP A 246 5.36 7.81 22.59
N TYR A 247 5.91 7.92 23.80
CA TYR A 247 7.22 8.55 23.96
C TYR A 247 8.30 7.76 23.23
N GLU A 248 8.24 6.42 23.20
CA GLU A 248 9.24 5.56 22.56
C GLU A 248 9.28 5.79 21.04
N ALA A 249 8.11 5.96 20.41
CA ALA A 249 7.99 6.28 18.98
C ALA A 249 8.44 7.71 18.64
N ARG A 250 8.38 8.64 19.59
CA ARG A 250 8.68 10.06 19.35
C ARG A 250 10.08 10.47 19.80
N THR A 251 10.74 9.67 20.63
CA THR A 251 12.12 9.91 21.04
C THR A 251 13.05 9.57 19.88
N ILE A 252 13.63 10.60 19.28
CA ILE A 252 14.80 10.42 18.42
C ILE A 252 15.93 9.90 19.34
N PRO A 253 16.62 8.79 19.02
CA PRO A 253 17.85 8.39 19.70
C PRO A 253 18.97 9.40 19.35
N ALA A 254 18.82 10.62 19.87
CA ALA A 254 19.69 11.77 19.68
C ALA A 254 20.59 11.98 20.90
N THR A 255 20.93 10.89 21.61
CA THR A 255 22.05 10.95 22.55
C THR A 255 23.28 10.38 21.87
N SER A 256 24.38 11.14 21.92
CA SER A 256 25.73 10.70 21.59
C SER A 256 26.25 9.56 22.50
N SER A 257 25.40 9.06 23.41
CA SER A 257 25.66 7.97 24.34
C SER A 257 24.86 6.69 24.05
N ALA A 258 24.03 6.65 23.00
CA ALA A 258 23.37 5.42 22.60
C ALA A 258 24.41 4.39 22.16
N THR A 259 24.44 3.23 22.80
CA THR A 259 25.32 2.14 22.37
C THR A 259 24.86 1.63 20.99
N PRO A 260 25.72 0.96 20.20
CA PRO A 260 25.29 0.31 18.96
C PRO A 260 24.10 -0.64 19.16
N ALA A 261 23.94 -1.22 20.35
CA ALA A 261 22.80 -2.05 20.71
C ALA A 261 21.50 -1.24 20.90
N ASP A 262 21.58 -0.06 21.52
CA ASP A 262 20.43 0.86 21.66
C ASP A 262 20.00 1.44 20.30
N ALA A 263 20.95 1.67 19.40
CA ALA A 263 20.67 2.12 18.04
C ALA A 263 20.11 1.00 17.14
N ALA A 264 20.50 -0.26 17.38
CA ALA A 264 20.03 -1.41 16.61
C ALA A 264 18.60 -1.87 17.00
N SER A 265 18.12 -1.49 18.18
CA SER A 265 16.78 -1.85 18.68
C SER A 265 15.70 -0.81 18.36
N HIS A 266 16.06 0.36 17.84
CA HIS A 266 15.13 1.47 17.58
C HIS A 266 14.83 1.67 16.09
N GLY A 267 13.55 1.83 15.77
CA GLY A 267 13.04 2.03 14.43
C GLY A 267 13.01 0.74 13.60
N LYS A 268 12.90 0.90 12.28
CA LYS A 268 12.93 -0.21 11.32
C LYS A 268 13.29 0.28 9.91
N PRO A 269 13.83 -0.56 9.03
CA PRO A 269 13.93 -0.23 7.61
C PRO A 269 12.54 0.05 7.02
N LYS A 270 12.42 1.03 6.13
CA LYS A 270 11.20 1.26 5.36
C LYS A 270 11.06 0.17 4.32
N GLU A 271 9.84 -0.32 4.13
CA GLU A 271 9.53 -1.22 3.03
C GLU A 271 9.83 -0.52 1.68
N PRO A 272 10.42 -1.20 0.68
CA PRO A 272 10.77 -0.61 -0.62
C PRO A 272 9.65 0.20 -1.27
N LEU A 273 8.43 -0.34 -1.28
CA LEU A 273 7.26 0.34 -1.84
C LEU A 273 6.88 1.57 -1.02
N LEU A 274 6.92 1.51 0.31
CA LEU A 274 6.62 2.65 1.17
C LEU A 274 7.67 3.75 1.03
N HIS A 275 8.94 3.39 0.89
CA HIS A 275 10.02 4.34 0.62
C HIS A 275 9.83 5.04 -0.73
N TYR A 276 9.50 4.27 -1.78
CA TYR A 276 9.18 4.80 -3.10
C TYR A 276 7.98 5.76 -3.07
N ILE A 277 6.88 5.40 -2.39
CA ILE A 277 5.72 6.27 -2.25
C ILE A 277 6.06 7.53 -1.43
N ALA A 278 6.86 7.42 -0.38
CA ALA A 278 7.32 8.57 0.39
C ALA A 278 8.12 9.55 -0.48
N MET A 279 9.00 9.04 -1.35
CA MET A 279 9.70 9.86 -2.35
C MET A 279 8.71 10.55 -3.30
N LEU A 280 7.77 9.82 -3.89
CA LEU A 280 6.78 10.42 -4.80
C LEU A 280 5.98 11.53 -4.13
N ARG A 281 5.61 11.36 -2.85
CA ARG A 281 4.91 12.39 -2.08
C ARG A 281 5.81 13.59 -1.78
N ALA A 282 7.07 13.36 -1.40
CA ALA A 282 8.02 14.44 -1.13
C ALA A 282 8.39 15.25 -2.39
N LEU A 283 8.30 14.64 -3.56
CA LEU A 283 8.52 15.29 -4.86
C LEU A 283 7.23 15.84 -5.47
N GLU A 284 6.09 15.77 -4.78
CA GLU A 284 4.77 16.14 -5.30
C GLU A 284 4.52 15.56 -6.70
N ALA A 285 4.92 14.30 -6.89
CA ALA A 285 4.92 13.67 -8.21
C ALA A 285 3.49 13.54 -8.75
N PHE A 286 3.34 13.83 -10.04
CA PHE A 286 2.05 13.90 -10.72
C PHE A 286 2.13 13.24 -12.10
N SER A 287 0.98 12.92 -12.67
CA SER A 287 0.84 12.65 -14.10
C SER A 287 0.06 13.79 -14.75
N LYS A 288 0.09 13.88 -16.08
CA LYS A 288 -0.71 14.86 -16.81
C LYS A 288 -2.15 14.38 -17.04
N ILE A 289 -2.63 13.38 -16.29
CA ILE A 289 -3.99 12.88 -16.37
C ILE A 289 -4.78 13.30 -15.13
N PRO A 290 -5.71 14.25 -15.25
CA PRO A 290 -6.57 14.64 -14.14
C PRO A 290 -7.45 13.49 -13.63
N LEU A 291 -7.66 13.45 -12.31
CA LEU A 291 -8.65 12.56 -11.69
C LEU A 291 -10.09 13.00 -12.01
N GLU A 292 -10.32 14.30 -12.18
CA GLU A 292 -11.65 14.88 -12.45
C GLU A 292 -12.33 14.29 -13.69
N ASN A 293 -11.53 13.85 -14.67
CA ASN A 293 -12.01 13.18 -15.87
C ASN A 293 -12.87 11.95 -15.54
N LEU A 294 -12.62 11.24 -14.43
CA LEU A 294 -13.44 10.08 -14.06
C LEU A 294 -14.86 10.44 -13.64
N ASN A 295 -15.07 11.63 -13.08
CA ASN A 295 -16.38 12.12 -12.66
C ASN A 295 -17.13 12.75 -13.84
N THR A 296 -16.41 13.42 -14.75
CA THR A 296 -17.01 14.12 -15.90
C THR A 296 -17.12 13.27 -17.17
N MET A 297 -16.52 12.08 -17.21
CA MET A 297 -16.56 11.20 -18.38
C MET A 297 -18.01 10.79 -18.71
N PRO A 298 -18.47 11.04 -19.95
CA PRO A 298 -19.77 10.54 -20.41
C PRO A 298 -19.80 9.02 -20.36
N VAL A 299 -20.73 8.44 -19.61
CA VAL A 299 -20.95 6.99 -19.63
C VAL A 299 -22.04 6.68 -20.65
N THR A 300 -21.61 6.18 -21.80
CA THR A 300 -22.48 5.85 -22.94
C THR A 300 -22.93 4.39 -22.95
N PHE A 301 -22.58 3.63 -21.90
CA PHE A 301 -22.80 2.19 -21.82
C PHE A 301 -23.99 1.87 -20.93
N SER A 302 -24.87 0.99 -21.41
CA SER A 302 -25.91 0.37 -20.57
C SER A 302 -25.33 -0.70 -19.65
N SER A 303 -26.13 -1.14 -18.67
CA SER A 303 -25.80 -2.26 -17.76
C SER A 303 -25.62 -3.61 -18.45
N THR A 304 -25.97 -3.70 -19.73
CA THR A 304 -25.78 -4.89 -20.56
C THR A 304 -24.56 -4.80 -21.49
N GLN A 305 -23.86 -3.65 -21.46
CA GLN A 305 -22.78 -3.30 -22.37
C GLN A 305 -21.46 -3.10 -21.62
N SER A 306 -21.50 -2.50 -20.44
CA SER A 306 -20.35 -2.28 -19.57
C SER A 306 -20.75 -2.54 -18.13
N PRO A 307 -19.83 -3.08 -17.30
CA PRO A 307 -20.09 -3.25 -15.89
C PRO A 307 -19.95 -1.94 -15.10
N MET A 308 -19.51 -0.85 -15.75
CA MET A 308 -19.56 0.51 -15.22
C MET A 308 -20.52 1.35 -16.06
N THR A 309 -21.68 1.69 -15.48
CA THR A 309 -22.82 2.37 -16.14
C THR A 309 -23.01 3.81 -15.69
N THR A 310 -22.22 4.24 -14.71
CA THR A 310 -22.21 5.60 -14.18
C THR A 310 -20.78 6.12 -14.13
N ALA A 311 -20.63 7.45 -14.20
CA ALA A 311 -19.35 8.07 -13.92
C ALA A 311 -18.88 7.73 -12.49
N TYR A 312 -17.60 7.95 -12.21
CA TYR A 312 -17.04 7.69 -10.89
C TYR A 312 -17.79 8.53 -9.84
N PRO A 313 -18.30 7.91 -8.74
CA PRO A 313 -19.21 8.60 -7.84
C PRO A 313 -18.60 9.88 -7.25
N THR A 314 -19.35 10.98 -7.27
CA THR A 314 -18.88 12.27 -6.73
C THR A 314 -18.46 12.15 -5.26
N SER A 315 -19.16 11.36 -4.45
CA SER A 315 -18.78 11.11 -3.05
C SER A 315 -17.41 10.46 -2.89
N GLU A 316 -17.01 9.62 -3.84
CA GLU A 316 -15.70 8.98 -3.87
C GLU A 316 -14.63 9.94 -4.45
N PHE A 317 -14.99 10.73 -5.46
CA PHE A 317 -14.12 11.75 -6.04
C PHE A 317 -13.75 12.84 -5.03
N SER A 318 -14.71 13.32 -4.25
CA SER A 318 -14.51 14.37 -3.25
C SER A 318 -13.58 13.97 -2.09
N LYS A 319 -13.16 12.70 -1.99
CA LYS A 319 -12.15 12.26 -1.03
C LYS A 319 -10.72 12.67 -1.42
N PHE A 320 -10.51 13.10 -2.66
CA PHE A 320 -9.21 13.51 -3.18
C PHE A 320 -9.08 15.04 -3.21
N PRO A 321 -7.88 15.59 -2.98
CA PRO A 321 -7.65 17.03 -3.10
C PRO A 321 -7.84 17.51 -4.54
N ALA A 322 -8.15 18.79 -4.70
CA ALA A 322 -8.22 19.42 -6.02
C ALA A 322 -6.87 19.28 -6.76
N GLY A 323 -6.92 19.05 -8.07
CA GLY A 323 -5.71 18.82 -8.89
C GLY A 323 -5.09 17.42 -8.75
N ALA A 324 -5.76 16.47 -8.08
CA ALA A 324 -5.30 15.09 -8.04
C ALA A 324 -5.19 14.49 -9.46
N THR A 325 -4.17 13.69 -9.68
CA THR A 325 -3.86 13.07 -10.97
C THR A 325 -3.87 11.55 -10.88
N ARG A 326 -3.99 10.88 -12.03
CA ARG A 326 -4.08 9.42 -12.14
C ARG A 326 -2.85 8.89 -12.84
N PHE A 327 -2.22 7.88 -12.27
CA PHE A 327 -1.14 7.18 -12.95
C PHE A 327 -1.36 5.68 -12.83
N ARG A 328 -0.75 4.94 -13.76
CA ARG A 328 -0.76 3.49 -13.70
C ARG A 328 0.41 3.01 -12.87
N PHE A 329 0.10 2.31 -11.79
CA PHE A 329 1.09 1.57 -11.03
C PHE A 329 1.31 0.21 -11.71
N PHE A 330 2.46 0.05 -12.37
CA PHE A 330 2.81 -1.21 -13.04
C PHE A 330 3.37 -2.25 -12.08
N ASP A 331 3.65 -3.44 -12.61
CA ASP A 331 4.46 -4.44 -11.92
C ASP A 331 5.83 -3.85 -11.57
N THR A 332 6.09 -3.72 -10.28
CA THR A 332 7.34 -3.26 -9.70
C THR A 332 8.11 -4.39 -9.00
N ASP A 333 7.77 -5.66 -9.24
CA ASP A 333 8.46 -6.79 -8.59
C ASP A 333 9.95 -6.82 -8.97
N ALA A 334 10.29 -6.46 -10.21
CA ALA A 334 11.67 -6.41 -10.67
C ALA A 334 12.48 -5.23 -10.10
N THR A 335 11.83 -4.13 -9.71
CA THR A 335 12.51 -2.89 -9.28
C THR A 335 12.41 -2.62 -7.79
N LEU A 336 11.29 -2.96 -7.17
CA LEU A 336 11.00 -2.76 -5.75
C LEU A 336 10.77 -4.08 -4.99
N SER A 337 10.66 -5.22 -5.69
CA SER A 337 10.29 -6.52 -5.09
C SER A 337 8.96 -6.54 -4.33
N GLN A 338 8.16 -5.50 -4.55
CA GLN A 338 6.82 -5.34 -4.03
C GLN A 338 6.00 -4.65 -5.12
N SER A 339 4.80 -5.14 -5.36
CA SER A 339 3.83 -4.53 -6.29
C SER A 339 2.46 -4.44 -5.63
N PRO A 340 1.75 -3.31 -5.71
CA PRO A 340 0.40 -3.21 -5.19
C PRO A 340 -0.49 -4.36 -5.65
N GLN A 341 -1.29 -4.90 -4.72
CA GLN A 341 -2.22 -6.02 -4.95
C GLN A 341 -1.56 -7.36 -5.37
N ARG A 342 -0.23 -7.48 -5.28
CA ARG A 342 0.52 -8.71 -5.59
C ARG A 342 1.32 -9.23 -4.39
N ALA A 343 0.71 -9.15 -3.22
CA ALA A 343 1.26 -9.82 -2.04
C ALA A 343 1.43 -11.32 -2.35
N PRO A 344 2.61 -11.92 -2.14
CA PRO A 344 2.85 -13.32 -2.47
C PRO A 344 2.13 -14.28 -1.51
N SER A 345 1.72 -13.81 -0.34
CA SER A 345 1.05 -14.60 0.68
C SER A 345 0.18 -13.72 1.58
N VAL A 346 -0.55 -14.36 2.50
CA VAL A 346 -1.32 -13.69 3.57
C VAL A 346 -0.45 -12.96 4.59
N PHE A 347 0.85 -13.26 4.66
CA PHE A 347 1.84 -12.51 5.44
C PHE A 347 2.30 -11.24 4.73
N ASN A 348 1.65 -10.88 3.63
CA ASN A 348 2.13 -9.86 2.72
C ASN A 348 3.51 -10.25 2.16
N TRP A 349 4.48 -9.33 2.18
CA TRP A 349 5.83 -9.55 1.66
C TRP A 349 6.83 -10.17 2.66
N PHE A 350 6.54 -10.18 3.96
CA PHE A 350 7.47 -10.68 4.97
C PHE A 350 6.80 -11.07 6.29
N LEU A 351 7.44 -11.95 7.03
CA LEU A 351 6.98 -12.46 8.32
C LEU A 351 7.26 -11.45 9.44
N PRO A 352 6.28 -11.16 10.32
CA PRO A 352 6.46 -10.27 11.48
C PRO A 352 7.55 -10.69 12.47
N ASP A 353 7.92 -11.97 12.44
CA ASP A 353 8.90 -12.59 13.33
C ASP A 353 10.21 -12.94 12.61
N TYR A 354 10.43 -12.44 11.39
CA TYR A 354 11.66 -12.74 10.66
C TYR A 354 12.88 -12.14 11.37
N VAL A 355 13.89 -12.98 11.56
CA VAL A 355 15.16 -12.65 12.22
C VAL A 355 16.28 -12.78 11.20
N VAL A 356 17.11 -11.74 11.11
CA VAL A 356 18.31 -11.77 10.26
C VAL A 356 19.46 -12.44 11.01
N PRO A 357 20.12 -13.46 10.42
CA PRO A 357 21.31 -14.07 11.02
C PRO A 357 22.40 -13.05 11.34
N GLY A 358 23.10 -13.24 12.47
CA GLY A 358 24.20 -12.37 12.89
C GLY A 358 23.90 -11.61 14.19
N PRO A 359 24.35 -10.35 14.32
CA PRO A 359 24.23 -9.59 15.57
C PRO A 359 22.79 -9.40 16.05
N LEU A 360 21.83 -9.18 15.13
CA LEU A 360 20.41 -9.02 15.47
C LEU A 360 19.82 -10.31 16.05
N ALA A 361 20.06 -11.46 15.41
CA ALA A 361 19.65 -12.76 15.94
C ALA A 361 20.26 -13.06 17.30
N THR A 362 21.55 -12.74 17.49
CA THR A 362 22.26 -12.94 18.77
C THR A 362 21.66 -12.09 19.89
N ALA A 363 21.17 -10.90 19.55
CA ALA A 363 20.46 -10.00 20.46
C ALA A 363 18.98 -10.35 20.65
N GLY A 364 18.45 -11.38 19.96
CA GLY A 364 17.04 -11.75 20.01
C GLY A 364 16.10 -10.74 19.33
N LEU A 365 16.63 -9.90 18.43
CA LEU A 365 15.87 -8.87 17.72
C LEU A 365 15.35 -9.39 16.38
N VAL A 366 14.12 -8.98 16.03
CA VAL A 366 13.52 -9.22 14.73
C VAL A 366 13.79 -8.06 13.77
N ALA A 367 13.84 -8.33 12.48
CA ALA A 367 13.94 -7.30 11.44
C ALA A 367 13.11 -7.71 10.21
N PRO A 368 11.76 -7.67 10.32
CA PRO A 368 10.85 -8.21 9.30
C PRO A 368 11.14 -7.73 7.87
N GLU A 369 11.37 -6.42 7.73
CA GLU A 369 11.58 -5.77 6.43
C GLU A 369 12.86 -6.22 5.72
N LEU A 370 13.86 -6.71 6.47
CA LEU A 370 15.10 -7.24 5.90
C LEU A 370 14.90 -8.59 5.19
N GLN A 371 13.73 -9.22 5.30
CA GLN A 371 13.39 -10.38 4.47
C GLN A 371 13.26 -10.01 2.98
N VAL A 372 12.85 -8.77 2.69
CA VAL A 372 12.74 -8.26 1.31
C VAL A 372 13.82 -7.27 0.93
N ALA A 373 14.45 -6.58 1.90
CA ALA A 373 15.55 -5.65 1.65
C ALA A 373 16.91 -6.39 1.57
N THR A 374 17.06 -7.28 0.59
CA THR A 374 18.34 -7.93 0.28
C THR A 374 19.34 -6.96 -0.37
N GLU A 375 20.63 -7.28 -0.38
CA GLU A 375 21.67 -6.43 -0.99
C GLU A 375 21.35 -6.04 -2.45
N SER A 376 20.91 -7.02 -3.26
CA SER A 376 20.50 -6.76 -4.65
C SER A 376 19.26 -5.88 -4.73
N ASN A 377 18.28 -6.08 -3.85
CA ASN A 377 17.04 -5.31 -3.85
C ASN A 377 17.27 -3.86 -3.45
N VAL A 378 18.15 -3.59 -2.48
CA VAL A 378 18.50 -2.21 -2.09
C VAL A 378 19.09 -1.44 -3.27
N VAL A 379 19.96 -2.08 -4.07
CA VAL A 379 20.52 -1.46 -5.30
C VAL A 379 19.43 -1.17 -6.33
N ASN A 380 18.50 -2.12 -6.56
CA ASN A 380 17.39 -1.93 -7.49
C ASN A 380 16.47 -0.78 -7.06
N VAL A 381 16.18 -0.66 -5.76
CA VAL A 381 15.40 0.44 -5.20
C VAL A 381 16.11 1.77 -5.44
N ILE A 382 17.41 1.85 -5.17
CA ILE A 382 18.22 3.06 -5.42
C ILE A 382 18.17 3.47 -6.90
N ASN A 383 18.30 2.50 -7.82
CA ASN A 383 18.19 2.73 -9.26
C ASN A 383 16.79 3.26 -9.63
N GLN A 384 15.74 2.70 -9.04
CA GLN A 384 14.38 3.17 -9.29
C GLN A 384 14.15 4.61 -8.81
N HIS A 385 14.73 4.98 -7.67
CA HIS A 385 14.69 6.36 -7.17
C HIS A 385 15.41 7.32 -8.12
N TYR A 386 16.59 6.91 -8.62
CA TYR A 386 17.33 7.66 -9.64
C TYR A 386 16.47 7.88 -10.90
N THR A 387 15.88 6.82 -11.44
CA THR A 387 15.02 6.90 -12.63
C THR A 387 13.88 7.91 -12.45
N VAL A 388 13.13 7.84 -11.35
CA VAL A 388 12.05 8.81 -11.10
C VAL A 388 12.57 10.24 -11.04
N ILE A 389 13.61 10.49 -10.24
CA ILE A 389 14.10 11.84 -9.95
C ILE A 389 14.64 12.52 -11.22
N PHE A 390 15.41 11.78 -12.03
CA PHE A 390 16.12 12.35 -13.17
C PHE A 390 15.33 12.29 -14.47
N THR A 391 14.56 11.22 -14.70
CA THR A 391 13.89 10.97 -15.99
C THR A 391 12.37 10.83 -15.90
N GLY A 392 11.80 10.65 -14.70
CA GLY A 392 10.42 10.21 -14.53
C GLY A 392 10.25 8.72 -14.85
N VAL A 393 9.03 8.19 -14.65
CA VAL A 393 8.72 6.78 -14.94
C VAL A 393 7.79 6.69 -16.14
N PRO A 394 8.26 6.14 -17.28
CA PRO A 394 7.40 5.89 -18.43
C PRO A 394 6.47 4.69 -18.18
N PRO A 395 5.26 4.65 -18.78
CA PRO A 395 4.29 3.59 -18.55
C PRO A 395 4.66 2.25 -19.19
N THR A 396 5.72 2.12 -20.00
CA THR A 396 5.98 0.84 -20.69
C THR A 396 7.46 0.55 -20.91
N VAL A 397 7.86 -0.68 -20.55
CA VAL A 397 9.06 -1.34 -21.06
C VAL A 397 8.71 -1.92 -22.43
N TYR A 398 9.32 -1.39 -23.49
CA TYR A 398 9.17 -1.93 -24.84
C TYR A 398 10.20 -3.03 -25.08
N ASN A 399 9.84 -4.12 -25.77
CA ASN A 399 10.87 -5.02 -26.27
C ASN A 399 11.57 -4.39 -27.50
N ALA A 400 12.82 -4.80 -27.76
CA ALA A 400 13.66 -4.21 -28.80
C ALA A 400 12.99 -4.22 -30.20
N THR A 401 12.18 -5.25 -30.48
CA THR A 401 11.45 -5.41 -31.74
C THR A 401 10.32 -4.40 -31.89
N GLN A 402 9.58 -4.09 -30.82
CA GLN A 402 8.52 -3.08 -30.82
C GLN A 402 9.09 -1.66 -31.02
N LEU A 403 10.26 -1.40 -30.44
CA LEU A 403 10.99 -0.15 -30.60
C LEU A 403 11.52 0.01 -32.04
N ALA A 404 12.08 -1.06 -32.60
CA ALA A 404 12.65 -1.10 -33.95
C ALA A 404 11.59 -0.93 -35.05
N ASN A 405 10.37 -1.42 -34.84
CA ASN A 405 9.26 -1.31 -35.79
C ASN A 405 8.47 0.00 -35.67
N GLY A 406 8.92 0.97 -34.88
CA GLY A 406 8.21 2.22 -34.62
C GLY A 406 6.82 2.04 -33.99
N THR A 407 6.51 0.83 -33.49
CA THR A 407 5.17 0.47 -33.03
C THR A 407 5.07 0.72 -31.54
N ARG A 408 4.68 1.95 -31.18
CA ARG A 408 4.58 2.43 -29.80
C ARG A 408 3.17 2.21 -29.25
N HIS A 409 2.91 1.00 -28.77
CA HIS A 409 1.68 0.72 -28.02
C HIS A 409 1.88 1.14 -26.57
N GLY A 410 1.39 2.33 -26.21
CA GLY A 410 1.18 2.65 -24.81
C GLY A 410 -0.11 1.98 -24.37
N ARG A 411 -0.06 1.15 -23.32
CA ARG A 411 -1.30 0.87 -22.59
C ARG A 411 -1.61 2.13 -21.81
N GLY A 412 -2.63 2.87 -22.23
CA GLY A 412 -3.00 4.13 -21.58
C GLY A 412 -3.74 3.89 -20.26
N VAL A 413 -3.72 4.81 -19.28
CA VAL A 413 -4.38 4.65 -17.95
C VAL A 413 -5.84 4.20 -18.06
N ASP A 414 -6.59 4.63 -19.09
CA ASP A 414 -8.00 4.25 -19.28
C ASP A 414 -8.21 2.88 -19.98
N ASP A 415 -7.16 2.13 -20.31
CA ASP A 415 -7.25 0.72 -20.78
C ASP A 415 -7.88 -0.24 -19.76
N PHE A 416 -8.16 0.22 -18.53
CA PHE A 416 -8.98 -0.53 -17.58
C PHE A 416 -10.37 -0.83 -18.15
N LEU A 417 -10.83 -0.04 -19.12
CA LEU A 417 -11.96 -0.32 -20.00
C LEU A 417 -11.48 -0.93 -21.32
N ASN A 418 -10.79 -2.08 -21.27
CA ASN A 418 -10.20 -2.69 -22.46
C ASN A 418 -11.25 -2.77 -23.60
N LEU A 419 -11.09 -1.91 -24.61
CA LEU A 419 -12.05 -1.65 -25.69
C LEU A 419 -12.44 -2.93 -26.45
N SER A 420 -11.58 -3.95 -26.40
CA SER A 420 -11.72 -5.20 -27.14
C SER A 420 -12.79 -6.16 -26.59
N ILE A 421 -13.31 -5.95 -25.38
CA ILE A 421 -14.22 -6.90 -24.72
C ILE A 421 -15.69 -6.49 -24.63
N TYR A 422 -16.03 -5.21 -24.86
CA TYR A 422 -17.40 -4.71 -24.65
C TYR A 422 -18.13 -4.39 -25.97
N ARG A 423 -19.38 -4.89 -26.13
CA ARG A 423 -20.20 -4.76 -27.34
C ARG A 423 -21.65 -4.34 -27.03
N ASN A 424 -22.30 -3.70 -28.00
CA ASN A 424 -23.75 -3.42 -27.92
C ASN A 424 -24.60 -4.68 -28.19
N SER A 425 -25.92 -4.58 -28.03
CA SER A 425 -26.86 -5.69 -28.29
C SER A 425 -26.87 -6.19 -29.74
N GLY A 426 -26.32 -5.42 -30.68
CA GLY A 426 -26.13 -5.80 -32.08
C GLY A 426 -24.75 -6.36 -32.42
N GLY A 427 -23.87 -6.57 -31.43
CA GLY A 427 -22.52 -7.11 -31.63
C GLY A 427 -21.47 -6.09 -32.12
N THR A 428 -21.81 -4.81 -32.19
CA THR A 428 -20.85 -3.74 -32.52
C THR A 428 -19.98 -3.43 -31.31
N GLN A 429 -18.68 -3.27 -31.52
CA GLN A 429 -17.75 -2.82 -30.49
C GLN A 429 -18.13 -1.42 -30.00
N LEU A 430 -18.10 -1.21 -28.67
CA LEU A 430 -18.43 0.08 -28.07
C LEU A 430 -17.29 1.09 -28.27
N SER A 431 -17.64 2.36 -28.53
CA SER A 431 -16.68 3.47 -28.57
C SER A 431 -16.59 4.16 -27.20
N VAL A 432 -15.36 4.37 -26.70
CA VAL A 432 -15.11 5.18 -25.50
C VAL A 432 -14.96 6.66 -25.91
N PRO A 433 -15.60 7.61 -25.20
CA PRO A 433 -15.31 9.03 -25.39
C PRO A 433 -13.84 9.31 -25.07
N ALA A 434 -13.07 9.86 -26.01
CA ALA A 434 -11.69 10.27 -25.77
C ALA A 434 -11.65 11.33 -24.67
N TYR A 435 -11.15 10.98 -23.48
CA TYR A 435 -11.10 11.88 -22.33
C TYR A 435 -9.67 12.08 -21.82
N ALA A 436 -8.78 12.42 -22.76
CA ALA A 436 -7.55 13.17 -22.53
C ALA A 436 -7.05 13.73 -23.87
N LEU A 437 -7.47 14.96 -24.16
CA LEU A 437 -7.08 15.87 -25.25
C LEU A 437 -7.68 15.61 -26.66
N PRO A 438 -8.01 16.70 -27.38
CA PRO A 438 -8.55 16.62 -28.73
C PRO A 438 -7.45 16.18 -29.70
N ASP A 439 -7.65 15.02 -30.33
CA ASP A 439 -7.27 14.69 -31.72
C ASP A 439 -6.91 13.20 -31.84
N ASP A 440 -7.93 12.34 -32.00
CA ASP A 440 -7.76 11.09 -32.73
C ASP A 440 -8.43 11.25 -34.11
N PRO A 441 -7.70 11.16 -35.23
CA PRO A 441 -8.32 11.14 -36.55
C PRO A 441 -9.20 9.89 -36.67
N PRO A 442 -10.46 10.01 -37.13
CA PRO A 442 -11.33 8.86 -37.30
C PRO A 442 -10.73 7.90 -38.34
N GLY A 443 -10.35 6.68 -37.91
CA GLY A 443 -10.00 5.58 -38.83
C GLY A 443 -8.77 4.73 -38.51
N SER A 444 -7.96 5.06 -37.48
CA SER A 444 -6.80 4.23 -37.11
C SER A 444 -7.06 3.36 -35.88
N ASN A 445 -7.15 2.05 -36.09
CA ASN A 445 -7.05 0.93 -35.15
C ASN A 445 -7.44 1.21 -33.66
N PRO A 446 -8.56 0.63 -33.15
CA PRO A 446 -9.08 0.90 -31.80
C PRO A 446 -8.27 0.28 -30.65
N GLY A 447 -7.00 -0.08 -30.88
CA GLY A 447 -6.11 -0.64 -29.88
C GLY A 447 -4.70 -0.06 -30.03
N GLY A 448 -4.31 0.76 -29.05
CA GLY A 448 -2.90 0.90 -28.69
C GLY A 448 -2.10 1.99 -29.41
N ARG A 449 -2.59 3.23 -29.41
CA ARG A 449 -1.68 4.38 -29.44
C ARG A 449 -1.77 5.04 -28.08
N GLY A 450 -0.67 5.05 -27.34
CA GLY A 450 -0.60 5.69 -26.03
C GLY A 450 -1.01 7.17 -26.10
N TYR A 451 -1.41 7.74 -24.98
CA TYR A 451 -1.82 9.14 -24.88
C TYR A 451 -0.64 10.09 -25.19
N PHE A 452 -0.61 10.64 -26.41
CA PHE A 452 0.34 11.66 -26.86
C PHE A 452 -0.41 12.99 -27.05
N LEU A 453 0.17 14.10 -26.59
CA LEU A 453 -0.29 15.46 -26.93
C LEU A 453 0.05 15.77 -28.40
N ARG A 454 -0.93 16.25 -29.17
CA ARG A 454 -0.67 16.87 -30.48
C ARG A 454 -0.42 18.39 -30.49
N PRO A 455 -0.62 19.20 -29.42
CA PRO A 455 -0.27 20.62 -29.48
C PRO A 455 0.99 20.96 -28.66
N GLN A 456 2.15 20.39 -29.04
CA GLN A 456 3.47 20.94 -28.67
C GLN A 456 4.44 20.93 -29.87
N PHE A 457 3.91 21.11 -31.08
CA PHE A 457 4.62 21.94 -32.04
C PHE A 457 4.38 23.39 -31.59
N ASP A 458 5.42 24.11 -31.18
CA ASP A 458 5.34 25.56 -31.26
C ASP A 458 5.03 25.94 -32.73
N ALA A 459 4.44 27.13 -32.96
CA ALA A 459 4.21 27.60 -34.33
C ALA A 459 5.51 27.78 -35.16
N ALA A 460 6.68 27.59 -34.53
CA ALA A 460 8.01 27.77 -35.09
C ALA A 460 8.72 26.45 -35.48
N GLY A 461 8.16 25.27 -35.15
CA GLY A 461 8.64 23.96 -35.58
C GLY A 461 10.00 23.52 -35.03
N THR A 462 10.42 23.98 -33.85
CA THR A 462 11.82 23.80 -33.38
C THR A 462 12.06 22.91 -32.15
N GLU A 463 11.08 22.19 -31.63
CA GLU A 463 11.33 21.07 -30.72
C GLU A 463 10.61 19.81 -31.20
N VAL A 464 11.35 18.70 -31.32
CA VAL A 464 10.84 17.40 -31.78
C VAL A 464 10.61 16.53 -30.54
N PRO A 465 9.36 16.21 -30.12
CA PRO A 465 9.11 15.32 -29.01
C PRO A 465 8.64 13.95 -29.54
N ASN A 466 9.58 13.05 -29.73
CA ASN A 466 9.37 11.63 -30.04
C ASN A 466 10.00 10.72 -28.97
N SER A 467 10.24 11.26 -27.77
CA SER A 467 10.79 10.52 -26.64
C SER A 467 9.68 9.90 -25.79
N ILE A 468 9.99 8.77 -25.14
CA ILE A 468 9.11 8.10 -24.17
C ILE A 468 8.75 8.99 -22.95
N ASN A 469 9.47 10.11 -22.78
CA ASN A 469 9.36 10.99 -21.62
C ASN A 469 8.17 11.97 -21.71
N ASP A 470 7.51 12.08 -22.86
CA ASP A 470 6.43 13.06 -23.10
C ASP A 470 5.01 12.47 -22.98
N SER A 471 4.89 11.19 -22.63
CA SER A 471 3.58 10.54 -22.43
C SER A 471 2.84 11.14 -21.23
N LEU A 472 1.52 11.36 -21.38
CA LEU A 472 0.69 11.99 -20.35
C LEU A 472 0.58 11.18 -19.06
N ASP A 473 0.74 9.87 -19.20
CA ASP A 473 0.64 8.89 -18.12
C ASP A 473 1.94 8.77 -17.30
N ASN A 474 3.01 9.46 -17.70
CA ASN A 474 4.27 9.45 -16.99
C ASN A 474 4.10 10.02 -15.58
N VAL A 475 4.76 9.38 -14.61
CA VAL A 475 4.90 9.96 -13.27
C VAL A 475 6.12 10.87 -13.29
N LEU A 476 5.89 12.16 -13.07
CA LEU A 476 6.89 13.21 -13.12
C LEU A 476 7.00 13.89 -11.75
N PRO A 477 8.22 14.10 -11.22
CA PRO A 477 8.43 14.97 -10.07
C PRO A 477 8.00 16.41 -10.35
N ASN A 478 7.41 17.07 -9.36
CA ASN A 478 7.17 18.52 -9.39
C ASN A 478 8.23 19.23 -8.54
N TYR A 479 9.03 20.09 -9.19
CA TYR A 479 10.09 20.85 -8.53
C TYR A 479 9.74 22.32 -8.32
N ASP A 480 8.55 22.79 -8.70
CA ASP A 480 8.26 24.23 -8.77
C ASP A 480 8.32 24.91 -7.39
N ALA A 481 7.74 24.30 -6.35
CA ALA A 481 7.83 24.81 -4.98
C ALA A 481 9.29 24.86 -4.48
N VAL A 482 10.09 23.85 -4.81
CA VAL A 482 11.49 23.75 -4.37
C VAL A 482 12.40 24.69 -5.19
N LYS A 483 12.10 24.92 -6.47
CA LYS A 483 12.74 25.96 -7.29
C LYS A 483 12.48 27.35 -6.70
N ALA A 484 11.24 27.63 -6.29
CA ALA A 484 10.90 28.89 -5.64
C ALA A 484 11.67 29.07 -4.34
N LEU A 485 11.77 28.03 -3.49
CA LEU A 485 12.59 28.04 -2.28
C LEU A 485 14.07 28.32 -2.59
N TYR A 486 14.62 27.63 -3.59
CA TYR A 486 16.02 27.78 -4.00
C TYR A 486 16.30 29.20 -4.47
N THR A 487 15.49 29.73 -5.39
CA THR A 487 15.64 31.07 -5.96
C THR A 487 15.47 32.15 -4.90
N ALA A 488 14.48 32.03 -4.01
CA ALA A 488 14.29 32.99 -2.91
C ALA A 488 15.51 33.02 -1.97
N THR A 489 16.03 31.85 -1.59
CA THR A 489 17.19 31.74 -0.70
C THR A 489 18.47 32.25 -1.37
N TYR A 490 18.65 31.94 -2.65
CA TYR A 490 19.77 32.42 -3.45
C TYR A 490 19.78 33.95 -3.54
N THR A 491 18.64 34.57 -3.88
CA THR A 491 18.51 36.02 -3.97
C THR A 491 18.74 36.68 -2.62
N ALA A 492 18.10 36.20 -1.55
CA ALA A 492 18.29 36.73 -0.20
C ALA A 492 19.76 36.66 0.25
N SER A 493 20.47 35.58 -0.11
CA SER A 493 21.90 35.46 0.17
C SER A 493 22.74 36.48 -0.59
N LEU A 494 22.44 36.75 -1.86
CA LEU A 494 23.13 37.80 -2.63
C LEU A 494 22.84 39.19 -2.06
N GLU A 495 21.58 39.49 -1.73
CA GLU A 495 21.18 40.77 -1.14
C GLU A 495 21.92 41.03 0.18
N SER A 496 22.03 40.01 1.03
CA SER A 496 22.81 40.11 2.27
C SER A 496 24.30 40.38 2.02
N GLN A 497 24.88 39.78 0.99
CA GLN A 497 26.29 39.97 0.63
C GLN A 497 26.59 41.36 0.05
N TYR A 498 25.62 41.96 -0.65
CA TYR A 498 25.77 43.28 -1.29
C TYR A 498 25.13 44.43 -0.50
N GLY A 499 24.54 44.17 0.68
CA GLY A 499 23.94 45.21 1.52
C GLY A 499 22.56 45.68 1.07
N GLY A 500 21.83 44.84 0.33
CA GLY A 500 20.42 45.03 -0.02
C GLY A 500 20.09 44.79 -1.51
N PRO A 501 18.80 44.74 -1.88
CA PRO A 501 18.32 44.41 -3.23
C PRO A 501 18.87 45.31 -4.33
N SER A 502 18.95 46.61 -4.08
CA SER A 502 19.41 47.61 -5.06
C SER A 502 20.93 47.61 -5.29
N SER A 503 21.67 46.87 -4.47
CA SER A 503 23.14 46.84 -4.47
C SER A 503 23.71 45.59 -5.14
N VAL A 504 22.86 44.62 -5.49
CA VAL A 504 23.28 43.40 -6.20
C VAL A 504 23.57 43.78 -7.67
N PRO A 505 24.82 43.60 -8.15
CA PRO A 505 25.15 43.90 -9.54
C PRO A 505 24.45 42.92 -10.49
N ALA A 506 24.18 43.36 -11.73
CA ALA A 506 23.59 42.51 -12.77
C ALA A 506 24.41 41.24 -13.08
N SER A 507 25.69 41.22 -12.71
CA SER A 507 26.55 40.04 -12.78
C SER A 507 27.34 39.90 -11.48
N PRO A 508 26.79 39.19 -10.47
CA PRO A 508 27.46 38.93 -9.21
C PRO A 508 28.77 38.14 -9.39
N GLY A 509 29.73 38.40 -8.50
CA GLY A 509 31.03 37.74 -8.51
C GLY A 509 30.91 36.23 -8.29
N THR A 510 31.88 35.47 -8.81
CA THR A 510 31.88 33.99 -8.75
C THR A 510 31.84 33.47 -7.30
N THR A 511 32.60 34.09 -6.40
CA THR A 511 32.59 33.77 -4.97
C THR A 511 31.22 34.02 -4.34
N GLN A 512 30.59 35.16 -4.64
CA GLN A 512 29.29 35.51 -4.08
C GLN A 512 28.18 34.56 -4.57
N LYS A 513 28.23 34.19 -5.85
CA LYS A 513 27.33 33.17 -6.43
C LYS A 513 27.53 31.81 -5.79
N ALA A 514 28.77 31.41 -5.53
CA ALA A 514 29.06 30.13 -4.88
C ALA A 514 28.48 30.07 -3.45
N ILE A 515 28.64 31.16 -2.68
CA ILE A 515 28.06 31.29 -1.33
C ILE A 515 26.53 31.24 -1.41
N ALA A 516 25.92 31.99 -2.32
CA ALA A 516 24.47 32.04 -2.49
C ALA A 516 23.87 30.69 -2.91
N HIS A 517 24.55 29.96 -3.81
CA HIS A 517 24.17 28.60 -4.17
C HIS A 517 24.34 27.62 -3.01
N GLY A 518 25.37 27.78 -2.17
CA GLY A 518 25.56 27.00 -0.95
C GLY A 518 24.38 27.16 0.01
N ALA A 519 23.98 28.39 0.29
CA ALA A 519 22.83 28.70 1.14
C ALA A 519 21.52 28.13 0.57
N ALA A 520 21.29 28.26 -0.74
CA ALA A 520 20.12 27.70 -1.40
C ALA A 520 20.10 26.17 -1.40
N ALA A 521 21.25 25.52 -1.62
CA ALA A 521 21.38 24.06 -1.53
C ALA A 521 21.12 23.56 -0.10
N GLU A 522 21.58 24.29 0.91
CA GLU A 522 21.30 23.99 2.31
C GLU A 522 19.80 24.07 2.65
N ALA A 523 19.10 25.09 2.16
CA ALA A 523 17.66 25.22 2.35
C ALA A 523 16.88 24.07 1.68
N VAL A 524 17.27 23.65 0.48
CA VAL A 524 16.65 22.50 -0.22
C VAL A 524 16.99 21.18 0.48
N LEU A 525 18.22 21.03 0.97
CA LEU A 525 18.62 19.87 1.77
C LEU A 525 17.78 19.75 3.03
N ASP A 526 17.59 20.85 3.77
CA ASP A 526 16.77 20.87 4.97
C ASP A 526 15.29 20.58 4.66
N HIS A 527 14.78 21.05 3.51
CA HIS A 527 13.44 20.73 3.04
C HIS A 527 13.24 19.23 2.80
N TYR A 528 14.13 18.59 2.05
CA TYR A 528 14.03 17.14 1.80
C TYR A 528 14.39 16.30 3.03
N ASP A 529 15.32 16.74 3.88
CA ASP A 529 15.61 16.09 5.17
C ASP A 529 14.36 16.05 6.03
N LEU A 530 13.60 17.15 6.12
CA LEU A 530 12.33 17.17 6.84
C LEU A 530 11.32 16.15 6.29
N LEU A 531 11.15 16.09 4.97
CA LEU A 531 10.14 15.23 4.34
C LEU A 531 10.52 13.75 4.32
N LEU A 532 11.80 13.41 4.12
CA LEU A 532 12.25 12.04 3.89
C LEU A 532 12.90 11.41 5.12
N ALA A 533 13.57 12.21 5.95
CA ALA A 533 14.36 11.78 7.11
C ALA A 533 13.93 12.46 8.44
N ALA A 534 12.77 13.13 8.44
CA ALA A 534 12.19 13.83 9.60
C ALA A 534 13.11 14.90 10.23
N GLY A 535 13.97 15.54 9.42
CA GLY A 535 14.88 16.60 9.87
C GLY A 535 16.08 16.09 10.66
N PHE A 536 16.32 14.78 10.64
CA PHE A 536 17.35 14.15 11.45
C PHE A 536 18.76 14.52 11.01
N LEU A 537 19.01 14.69 9.71
CA LEU A 537 20.34 15.03 9.24
C LEU A 537 20.78 16.37 9.82
N LYS A 538 19.89 17.37 9.81
CA LYS A 538 20.11 18.68 10.43
C LYS A 538 20.22 18.56 11.95
N ALA A 539 19.27 17.90 12.61
CA ALA A 539 19.23 17.81 14.07
C ALA A 539 20.47 17.14 14.67
N ARG A 540 21.00 16.10 14.02
CA ARG A 540 22.16 15.34 14.51
C ARG A 540 23.50 15.88 14.02
N TYR A 541 23.57 16.29 12.76
CA TYR A 541 24.85 16.61 12.11
C TYR A 541 25.03 18.08 11.77
N GLY A 542 24.03 18.95 11.99
CA GLY A 542 24.12 20.37 11.66
C GLY A 542 25.29 21.12 12.32
N SER A 543 25.79 20.63 13.47
CA SER A 543 26.92 21.21 14.20
C SER A 543 28.08 20.23 14.45
N SER A 544 28.06 19.04 13.83
CA SER A 544 29.05 18.00 14.09
C SER A 544 30.36 18.22 13.33
N ALA A 545 31.48 18.20 14.05
CA ALA A 545 32.84 18.27 13.51
C ALA A 545 33.40 16.91 13.03
N GLY A 546 32.67 15.81 13.25
CA GLY A 546 33.07 14.45 12.84
C GLY A 546 32.56 14.05 11.44
N LEU A 547 32.45 12.75 11.17
CA LEU A 547 31.79 12.24 9.97
C LEU A 547 30.38 12.83 9.86
N ASN A 548 30.17 13.66 8.84
CA ASN A 548 28.98 14.48 8.70
C ASN A 548 28.33 14.22 7.33
N PRO A 549 27.39 13.27 7.24
CA PRO A 549 26.69 12.97 5.99
C PRO A 549 25.98 14.19 5.39
N ARG A 550 25.44 15.09 6.23
CA ARG A 550 24.81 16.32 5.79
C ARG A 550 25.81 17.23 5.07
N GLN A 551 26.97 17.46 5.67
CA GLN A 551 28.01 18.28 5.08
C GLN A 551 28.60 17.63 3.82
N ASN A 552 28.76 16.30 3.81
CA ASN A 552 29.23 15.57 2.63
C ASN A 552 28.31 15.77 1.40
N ILE A 553 26.99 15.84 1.61
CA ILE A 553 26.03 16.14 0.54
C ILE A 553 26.28 17.55 -0.02
N LEU A 554 26.45 18.54 0.84
CA LEU A 554 26.72 19.93 0.45
C LEU A 554 28.07 20.06 -0.27
N ASP A 555 29.12 19.42 0.25
CA ASP A 555 30.47 19.44 -0.32
C ASP A 555 30.52 18.75 -1.69
N ALA A 556 29.76 17.66 -1.88
CA ALA A 556 29.67 16.98 -3.17
C ALA A 556 29.04 17.86 -4.26
N LEU A 557 28.07 18.70 -3.89
CA LEU A 557 27.42 19.68 -4.78
C LEU A 557 28.32 20.89 -5.07
N ALA A 558 29.14 21.30 -4.10
CA ALA A 558 30.06 22.42 -4.23
C ALA A 558 31.32 22.08 -5.05
N SER A 559 31.81 20.85 -4.93
CA SER A 559 33.03 20.38 -5.59
C SER A 559 32.84 19.89 -7.03
N GLY A 560 31.60 19.84 -7.55
CA GLY A 560 31.30 19.34 -8.89
C GLY A 560 31.59 17.85 -9.09
N ARG A 561 31.79 17.10 -8.00
CA ARG A 561 32.10 15.65 -8.01
C ARG A 561 30.93 14.78 -8.49
N ILE A 562 29.75 15.35 -8.59
CA ILE A 562 28.55 14.77 -9.21
C ILE A 562 28.39 15.48 -10.55
N GLY A 563 28.45 14.74 -11.66
CA GLY A 563 28.79 15.25 -13.01
C GLY A 563 28.16 16.56 -13.50
N ASN A 564 28.90 17.26 -14.38
CA ASN A 564 28.60 18.51 -15.10
C ASN A 564 27.98 19.65 -14.27
N LEU A 565 28.58 19.93 -13.10
CA LEU A 565 28.22 21.08 -12.27
C LEU A 565 29.46 21.91 -11.96
N THR A 566 29.88 22.74 -12.91
CA THR A 566 30.61 23.95 -12.53
C THR A 566 29.58 24.97 -12.05
N TYR A 567 29.94 25.89 -11.15
CA TYR A 567 29.13 27.08 -10.90
C TYR A 567 29.02 27.90 -12.20
N HIS A 568 28.10 27.54 -13.10
CA HIS A 568 27.97 28.18 -14.40
C HIS A 568 27.61 29.64 -14.16
N SER A 569 28.49 30.52 -14.65
CA SER A 569 28.41 31.95 -14.46
C SER A 569 27.39 32.63 -15.36
N ASP A 570 26.73 31.90 -16.26
CA ASP A 570 25.93 32.43 -17.37
C ASP A 570 24.41 32.26 -17.19
N HIS A 571 23.70 33.40 -17.25
CA HIS A 571 22.27 33.54 -17.01
C HIS A 571 21.37 32.76 -17.98
N ALA A 572 21.87 32.30 -19.14
CA ALA A 572 21.09 31.53 -20.10
C ALA A 572 20.78 30.08 -19.64
N SER A 573 21.40 29.60 -18.55
CA SER A 573 21.29 28.21 -18.04
C SER A 573 20.96 28.09 -16.55
N TYR A 574 20.59 29.20 -15.89
CA TYR A 574 20.34 29.26 -14.45
C TYR A 574 19.23 28.29 -14.01
N GLU A 575 18.10 28.28 -14.72
CA GLU A 575 16.97 27.38 -14.43
C GLU A 575 17.36 25.89 -14.56
N ALA A 576 18.06 25.51 -15.63
CA ALA A 576 18.54 24.14 -15.82
C ALA A 576 19.52 23.72 -14.71
N THR A 577 20.37 24.66 -14.28
CA THR A 577 21.34 24.44 -13.19
C THR A 577 20.66 24.25 -11.83
N ILE A 578 19.63 25.04 -11.53
CA ILE A 578 18.85 24.90 -10.28
C ILE A 578 18.20 23.53 -10.22
N VAL A 579 17.49 23.14 -11.29
CA VAL A 579 16.75 21.87 -11.32
C VAL A 579 17.69 20.68 -11.14
N GLN A 580 18.86 20.71 -11.78
CA GLN A 580 19.85 19.64 -11.61
C GLN A 580 20.38 19.56 -10.17
N ARG A 581 20.60 20.70 -9.51
CA ARG A 581 21.01 20.72 -8.09
C ARG A 581 19.92 20.19 -7.17
N ILE A 582 18.66 20.59 -7.39
CA ILE A 582 17.50 20.08 -6.65
C ILE A 582 17.39 18.55 -6.80
N LYS A 583 17.48 18.04 -8.03
CA LYS A 583 17.47 16.60 -8.32
C LYS A 583 18.58 15.84 -7.58
N ASN A 584 19.80 16.35 -7.62
CA ASN A 584 20.93 15.74 -6.91
C ASN A 584 20.73 15.73 -5.40
N ILE A 585 20.24 16.83 -4.80
CA ILE A 585 19.93 16.89 -3.37
C ILE A 585 18.84 15.87 -3.02
N ALA A 586 17.73 15.86 -3.76
CA ALA A 586 16.65 14.92 -3.55
C ALA A 586 17.13 13.47 -3.60
N TYR A 587 17.97 13.13 -4.59
CA TYR A 587 18.55 11.80 -4.74
C TYR A 587 19.46 11.42 -3.58
N LEU A 588 20.37 12.29 -3.17
CA LEU A 588 21.30 12.00 -2.07
C LEU A 588 20.59 11.87 -0.72
N VAL A 589 19.55 12.67 -0.49
CA VAL A 589 18.75 12.57 0.74
C VAL A 589 17.95 11.26 0.74
N VAL A 590 17.28 10.92 -0.37
CA VAL A 590 16.41 9.74 -0.40
C VAL A 590 17.18 8.42 -0.27
N ILE A 591 18.41 8.35 -0.78
CA ILE A 591 19.24 7.15 -0.63
C ILE A 591 20.01 7.11 0.70
N SER A 592 19.89 8.15 1.54
CA SER A 592 20.57 8.17 2.83
C SER A 592 20.03 7.07 3.76
N PRO A 593 20.86 6.47 4.64
CA PRO A 593 20.37 5.49 5.61
C PRO A 593 19.25 6.03 6.49
N GLN A 594 19.26 7.34 6.76
CA GLN A 594 18.24 8.00 7.56
C GLN A 594 16.89 8.07 6.84
N ALA A 595 16.86 8.30 5.53
CA ALA A 595 15.64 8.27 4.74
C ALA A 595 15.10 6.84 4.57
N GLN A 596 15.97 5.83 4.59
CA GLN A 596 15.59 4.41 4.52
C GLN A 596 15.07 3.83 5.84
N THR A 597 15.16 4.58 6.95
CA THR A 597 14.72 4.11 8.27
C THR A 597 13.44 4.82 8.68
N LEU A 598 12.41 4.05 9.06
CA LEU A 598 11.25 4.55 9.79
C LEU A 598 11.62 4.62 11.28
N LYS A 599 11.31 5.76 11.90
CA LYS A 599 11.65 6.04 13.29
C LYS A 599 10.37 6.08 14.11
#